data_AF-A0A8C2X5P6-F1
#
_entry.id   AF-A0A8C2X5P6-F1
#
_cell.length_a   1.000
_cell.length_b   1.000
_cell.length_c   1.000
_cell.angle_alpha   90.00
_cell.angle_beta   90.00
_cell.angle_gamma   90.00
#
_symmetry.space_group_name_H-M   'P 1'
#
loop_
_entity.id
_entity.type
_entity.pdbx_description
1 polymer ?
#
loop_
_entity_poly.entity_id
_entity_poly.type
_entity_poly.pdbx_seq_one_letter_code
_entity_poly.pdbx_strand_id
1 'polypeptide(L)'
;PKQDDILKAIYQIHMTHLTFLQLRLQQRRTREQLVEQGIMPPLKTPASFHERIRSLERARTGSFLKHKLCSRPERSELVRMHILQETQAEASLQATQMKLKRARLTDDLNEKIAQRPGPMELVEKNILPVDSGVEEDVDGRSSSMP
;
A
#
# COMPACT_ATOMS: atom_id res chain seq x y z
N PRO A 1 -74.60 11.01 20.74
CA PRO A 1 -73.59 10.14 21.36
C PRO A 1 -72.73 9.34 20.36
N LYS A 2 -73.31 8.44 19.55
CA LYS A 2 -72.53 7.59 18.62
C LYS A 2 -71.72 8.37 17.58
N GLN A 3 -72.26 9.46 17.03
CA GLN A 3 -71.59 10.29 16.02
C GLN A 3 -70.42 11.09 16.63
N ASP A 4 -70.58 11.59 17.86
CA ASP A 4 -69.55 12.37 18.57
C ASP A 4 -68.38 11.49 18.98
N ASP A 5 -68.65 10.23 19.34
CA ASP A 5 -67.61 9.24 19.67
C ASP A 5 -66.81 8.84 18.42
N ILE A 6 -67.46 8.75 17.25
CA ILE A 6 -66.78 8.54 15.96
C ILE A 6 -65.88 9.72 15.62
N LEU A 7 -66.36 10.96 15.78
CA LEU A 7 -65.55 12.16 15.52
C LEU A 7 -64.36 12.26 16.47
N LYS A 8 -64.53 11.93 17.75
CA LYS A 8 -63.43 11.84 18.73
C LYS A 8 -62.43 10.76 18.37
N ALA A 9 -62.88 9.58 17.92
CA ALA A 9 -61.99 8.50 17.48
C ALA A 9 -61.18 8.91 16.24
N ILE A 10 -61.80 9.56 15.26
CA ILE A 10 -61.12 10.08 14.06
C ILE A 10 -60.06 11.13 14.45
N TYR A 11 -60.41 12.07 15.33
CA TYR A 11 -59.48 13.07 15.81
C TYR A 11 -58.29 12.44 16.56
N GLN A 12 -58.56 11.45 17.41
CA GLN A 12 -57.52 10.74 18.14
C GLN A 12 -56.59 9.97 17.21
N ILE A 13 -57.12 9.27 16.21
CA ILE A 13 -56.33 8.55 15.19
C ILE A 13 -55.48 9.53 14.37
N HIS A 14 -56.05 10.66 13.99
CA HIS A 14 -55.33 11.70 13.25
C HIS A 14 -54.18 12.28 14.09
N MET A 15 -54.42 12.57 15.37
CA MET A 15 -53.40 13.10 16.28
C MET A 15 -52.30 12.08 16.59
N THR A 16 -52.63 10.80 16.77
CA THR A 16 -51.61 9.74 16.96
C THR A 16 -50.77 9.53 15.70
N HIS A 17 -51.38 9.58 14.51
CA HIS A 17 -50.64 9.44 13.26
C HIS A 17 -49.71 10.64 13.01
N LEU A 18 -50.17 11.86 13.26
CA LEU A 18 -49.35 13.07 13.14
C LEU A 18 -48.16 13.06 14.11
N THR A 19 -48.40 12.76 15.38
CA THR A 19 -47.34 12.70 16.40
C THR A 19 -46.32 11.61 16.09
N PHE A 20 -46.77 10.43 15.65
CA PHE A 20 -45.87 9.36 15.23
C PHE A 20 -45.00 9.76 14.04
N LEU A 21 -45.60 10.36 13.00
CA LEU A 21 -44.87 10.82 11.82
C LEU A 21 -43.83 11.88 12.20
N GLN A 22 -44.17 12.82 13.07
CA GLN A 22 -43.25 13.85 13.56
C GLN A 22 -42.03 13.22 14.23
N LEU A 23 -42.22 12.22 15.09
CA LEU A 23 -41.11 11.49 15.71
C LEU A 23 -40.22 10.79 14.68
N ARG A 24 -40.82 10.11 13.69
CA ARG A 24 -40.07 9.41 12.63
C ARG A 24 -39.28 10.36 11.74
N LEU A 25 -39.82 11.55 11.47
CA LEU A 25 -39.12 12.58 10.71
C LEU A 25 -37.95 13.21 11.49
N GLN A 26 -38.06 13.32 12.82
CA GLN A 26 -36.95 13.79 13.67
C GLN A 26 -35.82 12.75 13.75
N GLN A 27 -36.16 11.47 13.79
CA GLN A 27 -35.19 10.36 13.85
C GLN A 27 -34.58 9.99 12.48
N ARG A 28 -34.94 10.70 11.40
CA ARG A 28 -34.46 10.37 10.06
C ARG A 28 -32.97 10.70 9.91
N ARG A 29 -32.25 9.84 9.17
CA ARG A 29 -30.86 10.10 8.77
C ARG A 29 -30.81 11.20 7.73
N THR A 30 -29.70 11.93 7.66
CA THR A 30 -29.52 12.95 6.63
C THR A 30 -29.36 12.30 5.26
N ARG A 31 -29.64 13.08 4.21
CA ARG A 31 -29.55 12.59 2.83
C ARG A 31 -28.12 12.17 2.49
N GLU A 32 -27.15 12.93 2.99
CA GLU A 32 -25.71 12.72 2.81
C GLU A 32 -25.28 11.39 3.42
N GLN A 33 -25.69 11.10 4.66
CA GLN A 33 -25.40 9.83 5.34
C GLN A 33 -25.94 8.63 4.57
N LEU A 34 -27.13 8.75 3.97
CA LEU A 34 -27.72 7.68 3.18
C LEU A 34 -26.97 7.43 1.86
N VAL A 35 -26.38 8.47 1.26
CA VAL A 35 -25.52 8.33 0.08
C VAL A 35 -24.19 7.67 0.45
N GLU A 36 -23.58 8.09 1.56
CA GLU A 36 -22.33 7.52 2.07
C GLU A 36 -22.47 6.02 2.39
N GLN A 37 -23.63 5.62 2.95
CA GLN A 37 -23.97 4.22 3.18
C GLN A 37 -24.38 3.45 1.91
N GLY A 38 -24.44 4.11 0.74
CA GLY A 38 -24.82 3.50 -0.53
C GLY A 38 -26.31 3.15 -0.67
N ILE A 39 -27.17 3.69 0.20
CA ILE A 39 -28.62 3.46 0.18
C ILE A 39 -29.29 4.32 -0.89
N MET A 40 -28.83 5.56 -1.08
CA MET A 40 -29.37 6.49 -2.08
C MET A 40 -28.34 6.89 -3.14
N PRO A 41 -28.79 7.24 -4.36
CA PRO A 41 -27.92 7.79 -5.41
C PRO A 41 -27.24 9.10 -4.98
N PRO A 42 -26.05 9.42 -5.52
CA PRO A 42 -25.34 10.66 -5.21
C PRO A 42 -26.17 11.91 -5.48
N LEU A 43 -26.06 12.90 -4.58
CA LEU A 43 -26.85 14.14 -4.63
C LEU A 43 -26.58 14.99 -5.88
N LYS A 44 -25.38 14.87 -6.43
CA LYS A 44 -24.88 15.66 -7.56
C LYS A 44 -25.40 15.15 -8.91
N THR A 45 -25.90 13.91 -8.96
CA THR A 45 -26.37 13.27 -10.19
C THR A 45 -27.89 13.17 -10.18
N PRO A 46 -28.58 13.52 -11.29
CA PRO A 46 -30.02 13.33 -11.38
C PRO A 46 -30.37 11.84 -11.22
N ALA A 47 -31.41 11.55 -10.43
CA ALA A 47 -31.80 10.17 -10.11
C ALA A 47 -32.15 9.32 -11.34
N SER A 48 -32.69 9.94 -12.39
CA SER A 48 -33.07 9.27 -13.66
C SER A 48 -31.89 8.68 -14.43
N PHE A 49 -30.69 9.26 -14.28
CA PHE A 49 -29.49 8.81 -15.01
C PHE A 49 -28.58 7.91 -14.18
N HIS A 50 -28.88 7.72 -12.89
CA HIS A 50 -28.02 6.95 -11.98
C HIS A 50 -27.71 5.54 -12.47
N GLU A 51 -28.71 4.83 -13.02
CA GLU A 51 -28.52 3.49 -13.55
C GLU A 51 -27.59 3.46 -14.76
N ARG A 52 -27.74 4.44 -15.67
CA ARG A 52 -26.88 4.57 -16.85
C ARG A 52 -25.45 4.92 -16.46
N ILE A 53 -25.27 5.81 -15.49
CA ILE A 53 -23.96 6.18 -14.95
C ILE A 53 -23.29 4.95 -14.32
N ARG A 54 -23.99 4.24 -13.44
CA ARG A 54 -23.50 3.01 -12.80
C ARG A 54 -23.09 1.96 -13.83
N SER A 55 -23.91 1.75 -14.86
CA SER A 55 -23.62 0.79 -15.93
C SER A 55 -22.35 1.16 -16.70
N LEU A 56 -22.20 2.44 -17.03
CA LEU A 56 -21.01 2.97 -17.70
C LEU A 56 -19.75 2.86 -16.83
N GLU A 57 -19.85 3.17 -15.54
CA GLU A 57 -18.75 3.00 -14.58
C GLU A 57 -18.35 1.52 -14.44
N ARG A 58 -19.32 0.61 -14.41
CA ARG A 58 -19.08 -0.84 -14.42
C ARG A 58 -18.41 -1.29 -15.72
N ALA A 59 -18.85 -0.79 -16.88
CA ALA A 59 -18.25 -1.13 -18.16
C ALA A 59 -16.79 -0.61 -18.27
N ARG A 60 -16.54 0.61 -17.77
CA ARG A 60 -15.19 1.19 -17.69
C ARG A 60 -14.27 0.37 -16.79
N THR A 61 -14.72 0.08 -15.57
CA THR A 61 -13.94 -0.75 -14.62
C THR A 61 -13.72 -2.16 -15.16
N GLY A 62 -14.72 -2.77 -15.79
CA GLY A 62 -14.58 -4.07 -16.45
C GLY A 62 -13.54 -4.07 -17.57
N SER A 63 -13.56 -3.05 -18.44
CA SER A 63 -12.57 -2.90 -19.52
C SER A 63 -11.16 -2.70 -18.98
N PHE A 64 -11.02 -1.85 -17.95
CA PHE A 64 -9.75 -1.60 -17.28
C PHE A 64 -9.18 -2.87 -16.63
N LEU A 65 -9.99 -3.62 -15.89
CA LEU A 65 -9.57 -4.87 -15.26
C LEU A 65 -9.20 -5.94 -16.28
N LYS A 66 -9.96 -6.05 -17.39
CA LYS A 66 -9.61 -6.96 -18.49
C LYS A 66 -8.21 -6.68 -19.02
N HIS A 67 -7.88 -5.41 -19.26
CA HIS A 67 -6.54 -5.04 -19.70
C HIS A 67 -5.46 -5.38 -18.66
N LYS A 68 -5.70 -5.06 -17.38
CA LYS A 68 -4.76 -5.36 -16.27
C LYS A 68 -4.52 -6.85 -16.04
N LEU A 69 -5.53 -7.69 -16.30
CA LEU A 69 -5.40 -9.15 -16.22
C LEU A 69 -4.54 -9.69 -17.36
N CYS A 70 -4.69 -9.17 -18.58
CA CYS A 70 -3.85 -9.57 -19.72
C CYS A 70 -2.38 -9.16 -19.54
N SER A 71 -2.13 -7.99 -18.95
CA SER A 71 -0.79 -7.48 -18.68
C SER A 71 -0.26 -7.86 -17.30
N ARG A 72 -0.79 -8.93 -16.67
CA ARG A 72 -0.42 -9.29 -15.30
C ARG A 72 1.00 -9.89 -15.26
N PRO A 73 1.94 -9.30 -14.51
CA PRO A 73 3.29 -9.85 -14.35
C PRO A 73 3.27 -11.23 -13.69
N GLU A 74 4.25 -12.06 -14.05
CA GLU A 74 4.45 -13.36 -13.40
C GLU A 74 5.09 -13.19 -12.01
N ARG A 75 4.98 -14.20 -11.14
CA ARG A 75 5.61 -14.19 -9.82
C ARG A 75 7.13 -14.03 -9.93
N SER A 76 7.75 -14.70 -10.89
CA SER A 76 9.20 -14.65 -11.15
C SER A 76 9.70 -13.21 -11.38
N GLU A 77 8.96 -12.44 -12.20
CA GLU A 77 9.23 -11.03 -12.47
C GLU A 77 9.09 -10.15 -11.22
N LEU A 78 8.05 -10.37 -10.42
CA LEU A 78 7.88 -9.65 -9.15
C LEU A 78 9.01 -9.94 -8.15
N VAL A 79 9.55 -11.15 -8.14
CA VAL A 79 10.74 -11.50 -7.32
C VAL A 79 11.99 -10.84 -7.86
N ARG A 80 12.21 -10.87 -9.18
CA ARG A 80 13.35 -10.20 -9.84
C ARG A 80 13.37 -8.69 -9.56
N MET A 81 12.20 -8.06 -9.50
CA MET A 81 12.03 -6.65 -9.16
C MET A 81 12.08 -6.36 -7.65
N HIS A 82 12.30 -7.36 -6.79
CA HIS A 82 12.30 -7.26 -5.33
C HIS A 82 10.96 -6.75 -4.72
N ILE A 83 9.84 -6.96 -5.43
CA ILE A 83 8.49 -6.70 -4.91
C ILE A 83 8.04 -7.86 -4.02
N LEU A 84 8.21 -9.10 -4.50
CA LEU A 84 7.95 -10.31 -3.73
C LEU A 84 9.27 -10.95 -3.29
N GLN A 85 9.24 -11.70 -2.19
CA GLN A 85 10.42 -12.43 -1.76
C GLN A 85 10.57 -13.77 -2.49
N GLU A 86 11.82 -14.14 -2.75
CA GLU A 86 12.20 -15.46 -3.25
C GLU A 86 12.10 -16.50 -2.12
N THR A 87 10.90 -16.99 -1.86
CA THR A 87 10.64 -17.91 -0.75
C THR A 87 9.44 -18.79 -1.09
N GLN A 88 9.54 -20.09 -0.74
CA GLN A 88 8.48 -21.10 -0.89
C GLN A 88 7.61 -21.25 0.37
N ALA A 89 7.96 -20.56 1.46
CA ALA A 89 7.17 -20.53 2.68
C ALA A 89 5.83 -19.81 2.48
N GLU A 90 4.88 -20.13 3.35
CA GLU A 90 3.55 -19.52 3.37
C GLU A 90 3.62 -17.99 3.57
N ALA A 91 2.65 -17.27 3.02
CA ALA A 91 2.59 -15.80 3.08
C ALA A 91 2.60 -15.26 4.51
N SER A 92 2.01 -15.99 5.46
CA SER A 92 1.98 -15.63 6.89
C SER A 92 3.37 -15.64 7.54
N LEU A 93 4.27 -16.50 7.08
CA LEU A 93 5.62 -16.71 7.65
C LEU A 93 6.72 -15.90 6.94
N GLN A 94 6.44 -15.35 5.75
CA GLN A 94 7.44 -14.68 4.93
C GLN A 94 8.10 -13.50 5.68
N ALA A 95 7.31 -12.72 6.43
CA ALA A 95 7.82 -11.58 7.20
C ALA A 95 8.76 -12.00 8.34
N THR A 96 8.39 -13.04 9.09
CA THR A 96 9.21 -13.54 10.22
C THR A 96 10.48 -14.20 9.70
N GLN A 97 10.38 -14.97 8.61
CA GLN A 97 11.53 -15.56 7.94
C GLN A 97 12.52 -14.50 7.43
N MET A 98 12.03 -13.39 6.86
CA MET A 98 12.90 -12.29 6.42
C MET A 98 13.62 -11.64 7.59
N LYS A 99 12.92 -11.40 8.70
CA LYS A 99 13.54 -10.87 9.92
C LYS A 99 14.63 -11.79 10.44
N LEU A 100 14.38 -13.10 10.47
CA LEU A 100 15.36 -14.10 10.88
C LEU A 100 16.57 -14.16 9.93
N LYS A 101 16.33 -14.16 8.61
CA LYS A 101 17.40 -14.15 7.59
C LYS A 101 18.30 -12.93 7.75
N ARG A 102 17.71 -11.75 8.00
CA ARG A 102 18.47 -10.51 8.23
C ARG A 102 19.26 -10.56 9.53
N ALA A 103 18.67 -11.03 10.62
CA ALA A 103 19.37 -11.16 11.91
C ALA A 103 20.60 -12.07 11.79
N ARG A 104 20.42 -13.28 11.23
CA ARG A 104 21.53 -14.22 10.99
C ARG A 104 22.63 -13.60 10.14
N LEU A 105 22.26 -12.91 9.05
CA LEU A 105 23.25 -12.25 8.20
C LEU A 105 24.02 -11.16 8.95
N THR A 106 23.36 -10.38 9.80
CA THR A 106 24.03 -9.38 10.63
C THR A 106 25.02 -10.02 11.60
N ASP A 107 24.61 -11.09 12.27
CA ASP A 107 25.46 -11.80 13.22
C ASP A 107 26.70 -12.41 12.51
N ASP A 108 26.49 -13.07 11.38
CA ASP A 108 27.55 -13.66 10.55
C ASP A 108 28.54 -12.59 10.02
N LEU A 109 28.02 -11.43 9.59
CA LEU A 109 28.86 -10.34 9.12
C LEU A 109 29.63 -9.69 10.27
N ASN A 110 29.02 -9.56 11.44
CA ASN A 110 29.70 -9.01 12.63
C ASN A 110 30.90 -9.86 13.03
N GLU A 111 30.77 -11.18 13.03
CA GLU A 111 31.89 -12.09 13.32
C GLU A 111 33.03 -11.93 12.29
N LYS A 112 32.69 -11.89 11.00
CA LYS A 112 33.68 -11.72 9.92
C LYS A 112 34.39 -10.37 9.97
N ILE A 113 33.67 -9.32 10.36
CA ILE A 113 34.26 -7.98 10.51
C ILE A 113 35.14 -7.92 11.77
N ALA A 114 34.77 -8.61 12.85
CA ALA A 114 35.59 -8.68 14.06
C ALA A 114 36.95 -9.36 13.80
N GLN A 115 36.99 -10.35 12.90
CA GLN A 115 38.21 -11.04 12.48
C GLN A 115 38.90 -10.39 11.27
N ARG A 116 38.59 -9.12 10.97
CA ARG A 116 39.15 -8.45 9.79
C ARG A 116 40.68 -8.35 9.89
N PRO A 117 41.43 -8.89 8.91
CA PRO A 117 42.89 -8.78 8.89
C PRO A 117 43.36 -7.33 8.92
N GLY A 118 44.42 -7.08 9.68
CA GLY A 118 45.08 -5.78 9.71
C GLY A 118 45.76 -5.41 8.38
N PRO A 119 46.11 -4.14 8.17
CA PRO A 119 46.81 -3.69 6.97
C PRO A 119 48.18 -4.36 6.80
N MET A 120 48.90 -4.63 7.89
CA MET A 120 50.20 -5.34 7.83
C MET A 120 50.05 -6.78 7.35
N GLU A 121 49.00 -7.50 7.80
CA GLU A 121 48.74 -8.87 7.33
C GLU A 121 48.42 -8.93 5.82
N LEU A 122 47.84 -7.87 5.27
CA LEU A 122 47.55 -7.78 3.83
C LEU A 122 48.81 -7.51 2.99
N VAL A 123 49.77 -6.77 3.56
CA VAL A 123 51.10 -6.54 2.98
C VAL A 123 51.90 -7.84 2.96
N GLU A 124 51.95 -8.57 4.08
CA GLU A 124 52.63 -9.88 4.15
C GLU A 124 52.06 -10.91 3.16
N LYS A 125 50.75 -10.82 2.89
CA LYS A 125 50.06 -11.65 1.89
C LYS A 125 50.23 -11.16 0.45
N ASN A 126 51.05 -10.14 0.20
CA ASN A 126 51.30 -9.52 -1.12
C ASN A 126 50.02 -9.03 -1.82
N ILE A 127 48.98 -8.67 -1.06
CA ILE A 127 47.74 -8.12 -1.60
C ILE A 127 47.84 -6.59 -1.71
N LEU A 128 48.48 -5.96 -0.72
CA LEU A 128 48.82 -4.54 -0.75
C LEU A 128 50.32 -4.37 -1.05
N PRO A 129 50.69 -3.49 -1.97
CA PRO A 129 52.09 -3.12 -2.13
C PRO A 129 52.59 -2.40 -0.88
N VAL A 130 53.85 -2.64 -0.51
CA VAL A 130 54.55 -1.77 0.43
C VAL A 130 54.85 -0.49 -0.34
N ASP A 131 54.08 0.57 -0.11
CA ASP A 131 54.53 1.93 -0.46
C ASP A 131 55.68 2.29 0.48
N SER A 132 56.83 1.66 0.25
CA SER A 132 58.10 2.25 0.58
C SER A 132 58.30 3.32 -0.48
N GLY A 133 57.99 4.57 -0.13
CA GLY A 133 58.33 5.77 -0.92
C GLY A 133 59.85 5.95 -1.04
N VAL A 134 60.50 4.96 -1.63
CA VAL A 134 61.92 4.87 -1.99
C VAL A 134 62.00 4.14 -3.33
N GLU A 135 61.12 4.50 -4.26
CA GLU A 135 61.48 4.42 -5.67
C GLU A 135 62.31 5.67 -5.96
N GLU A 136 63.49 5.40 -6.50
CA GLU A 136 64.65 6.27 -6.54
C GLU A 136 64.44 7.55 -7.37
N ASP A 137 64.52 8.73 -6.74
CA ASP A 137 64.97 9.96 -7.40
C ASP A 137 66.51 9.92 -7.51
N VAL A 138 67.03 8.90 -8.20
CA VAL A 138 68.45 8.82 -8.59
C VAL A 138 68.51 8.39 -10.05
N ASP A 139 68.08 9.26 -10.95
CA ASP A 139 68.75 9.31 -12.24
C ASP A 139 68.82 10.75 -12.76
N GLY A 140 69.96 11.37 -12.48
CA GLY A 140 70.36 12.58 -13.15
C GLY A 140 70.52 12.30 -14.64
N ARG A 141 69.59 12.80 -15.45
CA ARG A 141 69.85 13.03 -16.87
C ARG A 141 69.81 14.51 -17.18
N SER A 142 70.94 15.13 -16.91
CA SER A 142 71.49 16.16 -17.79
C SER A 142 71.45 15.67 -19.23
N SER A 143 70.49 16.17 -20.00
CA SER A 143 70.65 16.30 -21.44
C SER A 143 69.82 17.47 -21.92
N SER A 144 70.52 18.59 -22.10
CA SER A 144 70.24 19.62 -23.07
C SER A 144 69.56 19.08 -24.32
N MET A 145 68.65 19.85 -24.92
CA MET A 145 68.51 19.93 -26.37
C MET A 145 67.83 21.25 -26.78
N PRO A 146 68.09 21.72 -28.01
CA PRO A 146 68.11 23.12 -28.44
C PRO A 146 66.75 23.73 -28.81
#